data_AF-A0A239LER1-F1
#
_entry.id   AF-A0A239LER1-F1
#
_cell.length_a   1.000
_cell.length_b   1.000
_cell.length_c   1.000
_cell.angle_alpha   90.00
_cell.angle_beta   90.00
_cell.angle_gamma   90.00
#
_symmetry.space_group_name_H-M   'P 1'
#
loop_
_entity.id
_entity.type
_entity.pdbx_description
1 polymer ?
#
loop_
_entity_poly.entity_id
_entity_poly.type
_entity_poly.pdbx_seq_one_letter_code
_entity_poly.pdbx_strand_id
1 'polypeptide(L)'
;MLIPYARGYGETRFLSAKTLRNGQPAALAEDLVAFMDALGIERAVLGGYDWGARTADIVAALWPQRVNLRNTPRSDQASTDLLLTR
;
A
#
# COMPACT_ATOMS: atom_id res chain seq x y z
N MET A 1 -9.37 10.10 -1.34
CA MET A 1 -9.36 8.66 -1.01
C MET A 1 -9.67 7.90 -2.29
N LEU A 2 -8.83 6.95 -2.68
CA LEU A 2 -9.00 6.14 -3.88
C LEU A 2 -9.29 4.69 -3.46
N ILE A 3 -10.22 4.03 -4.14
CA ILE A 3 -10.68 2.68 -3.79
C ILE A 3 -10.68 1.83 -5.08
N PRO A 4 -9.51 1.37 -5.55
CA PRO A 4 -9.44 0.58 -6.77
C PRO A 4 -9.98 -0.84 -6.54
N TYR A 5 -10.51 -1.45 -7.60
CA TYR A 5 -10.80 -2.88 -7.61
C TYR A 5 -9.49 -3.68 -7.79
N ALA A 6 -9.37 -4.81 -7.10
CA ALA A 6 -8.29 -5.77 -7.32
C ALA A 6 -8.39 -6.40 -8.73
N ARG A 7 -7.26 -6.88 -9.29
CA ARG A 7 -7.26 -7.60 -10.56
C ARG A 7 -8.30 -8.73 -10.57
N GLY A 8 -9.15 -8.74 -11.61
CA GLY A 8 -10.21 -9.74 -11.76
C GLY A 8 -11.49 -9.45 -10.96
N TYR A 9 -11.59 -8.28 -10.32
CA TYR A 9 -12.80 -7.81 -9.64
C TYR A 9 -13.34 -6.52 -10.26
N GLY A 10 -14.64 -6.30 -10.10
CA GLY A 10 -15.34 -5.12 -10.59
C GLY A 10 -15.07 -4.89 -12.08
N GLU A 11 -14.70 -3.66 -12.43
CA GLU A 11 -14.45 -3.25 -13.82
C GLU A 11 -13.03 -3.58 -14.33
N THR A 12 -12.19 -4.25 -13.53
CA THR A 12 -10.83 -4.62 -13.99
C THR A 12 -10.90 -5.80 -14.97
N ARG A 13 -10.10 -5.71 -16.04
CA ARG A 13 -9.96 -6.79 -17.03
C ARG A 13 -8.53 -6.90 -17.53
N PHE A 14 -8.10 -8.11 -17.84
CA PHE A 14 -6.83 -8.33 -18.52
C PHE A 14 -6.93 -7.81 -19.97
N LEU A 15 -5.96 -6.98 -20.37
CA LEU A 15 -5.92 -6.42 -21.73
C LEU A 15 -5.52 -7.44 -22.80
N SER A 16 -4.77 -8.48 -22.41
CA SER A 16 -4.31 -9.53 -23.30
C SER A 16 -4.77 -10.90 -22.81
N ALA A 17 -5.29 -11.71 -23.73
CA ALA A 17 -5.64 -13.10 -23.45
C ALA A 17 -4.43 -13.97 -23.07
N LYS A 18 -3.20 -13.51 -23.36
CA LYS A 18 -1.96 -14.21 -23.02
C LYS A 18 -1.47 -13.90 -21.60
N THR A 19 -2.01 -12.88 -20.93
CA THR A 19 -1.58 -12.52 -19.58
C THR A 19 -1.98 -13.62 -18.59
N LEU A 20 -1.03 -14.09 -17.78
CA LEU A 20 -1.27 -15.09 -16.75
C LEU A 20 -2.30 -14.55 -15.73
N ARG A 21 -3.35 -15.34 -15.47
CA ARG A 21 -4.37 -15.03 -14.47
C ARG A 21 -3.85 -15.43 -13.10
N ASN A 22 -3.19 -14.49 -12.45
CA ASN A 22 -2.53 -14.71 -11.17
C ASN A 22 -3.18 -13.85 -10.08
N GLY A 23 -3.71 -14.51 -9.03
CA GLY A 23 -4.23 -13.88 -7.82
C GLY A 23 -3.27 -13.98 -6.61
N GLN A 24 -2.00 -14.30 -6.85
CA GLN A 24 -1.01 -14.36 -5.78
C GLN A 24 -0.82 -13.00 -5.10
N PRO A 25 -0.34 -13.00 -3.83
CA PRO A 25 -0.26 -11.80 -3.02
C PRO A 25 0.70 -10.77 -3.58
N ALA A 26 1.84 -11.22 -4.11
CA ALA A 26 2.82 -10.34 -4.74
C ALA A 26 2.24 -9.64 -5.98
N ALA A 27 1.36 -10.32 -6.72
CA ALA A 27 0.74 -9.75 -7.92
C ALA A 27 -0.24 -8.60 -7.58
N LEU A 28 -0.98 -8.73 -6.47
CA LEU A 28 -1.85 -7.66 -5.96
C LEU A 28 -1.03 -6.46 -5.44
N ALA A 29 0.11 -6.72 -4.80
CA ALA A 29 1.01 -5.66 -4.34
C ALA A 29 1.64 -4.89 -5.52
N GLU A 30 2.10 -5.61 -6.55
CA GLU A 30 2.59 -4.99 -7.79
C GLU A 30 1.52 -4.13 -8.47
N ASP A 31 0.26 -4.59 -8.52
CA ASP A 31 -0.83 -3.78 -9.08
C ASP A 31 -1.02 -2.47 -8.32
N LEU A 32 -0.93 -2.49 -6.99
CA LEU A 32 -1.05 -1.27 -6.20
C LEU A 32 0.11 -0.30 -6.49
N VAL A 33 1.34 -0.81 -6.59
CA VAL A 33 2.52 0.00 -6.95
C VAL A 33 2.37 0.60 -8.35
N ALA A 34 1.92 -0.20 -9.32
CA ALA A 34 1.68 0.24 -10.70
C ALA A 34 0.52 1.25 -10.79
N PHE A 35 -0.54 1.05 -10.00
CA PHE A 35 -1.64 2.01 -9.88
C PHE A 35 -1.14 3.35 -9.33
N MET A 36 -0.30 3.32 -8.30
CA MET A 36 0.33 4.53 -7.76
C MET A 36 1.23 5.23 -8.79
N ASP A 37 2.04 4.48 -9.54
CA ASP A 37 2.90 5.02 -10.61
C ASP A 37 2.09 5.69 -11.71
N ALA A 38 1.00 5.04 -12.16
CA ALA A 38 0.13 5.56 -13.21
C ALA A 38 -0.55 6.90 -12.83
N LEU A 39 -0.71 7.15 -11.53
CA LEU A 39 -1.28 8.39 -10.99
C LEU A 39 -0.23 9.39 -10.51
N GLY A 40 1.07 9.08 -10.61
CA GLY A 40 2.15 9.91 -10.09
C GLY A 40 2.17 10.02 -8.57
N ILE A 41 1.65 9.02 -7.85
CA ILE A 41 1.62 8.99 -6.38
C ILE A 41 2.91 8.35 -5.86
N GLU A 42 3.84 9.19 -5.41
CA GLU A 42 5.11 8.70 -4.85
C GLU A 42 4.92 7.96 -3.52
N ARG A 43 4.08 8.51 -2.62
CA ARG A 43 3.78 7.95 -1.30
C ARG A 43 2.31 8.10 -0.93
N ALA A 44 1.76 7.08 -0.27
CA ALA A 44 0.38 7.11 0.22
C ALA A 44 0.23 6.48 1.60
N VAL A 45 -0.79 6.89 2.34
CA VAL A 45 -1.32 6.10 3.45
C VAL A 45 -2.17 4.99 2.84
N LEU A 46 -1.82 3.74 3.11
CA LEU A 46 -2.52 2.58 2.57
C LEU A 46 -3.50 2.04 3.61
N GLY A 47 -4.75 1.85 3.20
CA GLY A 47 -5.78 1.19 3.99
C GLY A 47 -6.37 0.04 3.19
N GLY A 48 -6.65 -1.06 3.87
CA GLY A 48 -7.20 -2.24 3.22
C GLY A 48 -7.90 -3.17 4.21
N TYR A 49 -8.78 -4.01 3.67
CA TYR A 49 -9.47 -5.07 4.39
C TYR A 49 -9.25 -6.40 3.67
N ASP A 50 -9.11 -7.49 4.42
CA ASP A 50 -8.86 -8.83 3.89
C ASP A 50 -7.67 -8.84 2.92
N TRP A 51 -7.86 -9.17 1.63
CA TRP A 51 -6.78 -9.13 0.63
C TRP A 51 -6.18 -7.73 0.47
N GLY A 52 -6.96 -6.67 0.68
CA GLY A 52 -6.47 -5.29 0.66
C GLY A 52 -5.50 -5.00 1.81
N ALA A 53 -5.77 -5.53 3.01
CA ALA A 53 -4.88 -5.37 4.16
C ALA A 53 -3.55 -6.08 3.91
N ARG A 54 -3.62 -7.33 3.44
CA ARG A 54 -2.44 -8.10 3.03
C ARG A 54 -1.62 -7.39 1.95
N THR A 55 -2.30 -6.77 0.97
CA THR A 55 -1.64 -6.01 -0.09
C THR A 55 -0.89 -4.82 0.48
N ALA A 56 -1.50 -4.06 1.40
CA ALA A 56 -0.85 -2.95 2.08
C ALA A 56 0.37 -3.40 2.89
N ASP A 57 0.29 -4.52 3.62
CA ASP A 57 1.41 -5.07 4.38
C ASP A 57 2.58 -5.48 3.48
N ILE A 58 2.30 -6.13 2.35
CA ILE A 58 3.32 -6.53 1.38
C ILE A 58 3.98 -5.28 0.75
N VAL A 59 3.19 -4.26 0.39
CA VAL A 59 3.76 -3.02 -0.14
C VAL A 59 4.62 -2.31 0.91
N ALA A 60 4.18 -2.26 2.17
CA ALA A 60 4.98 -1.68 3.24
C ALA A 60 6.29 -2.46 3.48
N ALA A 61 6.27 -3.78 3.35
CA ALA A 61 7.45 -4.62 3.52
C ALA A 61 8.44 -4.54 2.34
N LEU A 62 7.95 -4.58 1.10
CA LEU A 62 8.78 -4.65 -0.10
C LEU A 62 9.13 -3.28 -0.69
N TRP A 63 8.24 -2.30 -0.55
CA TRP A 63 8.42 -0.93 -1.04
C TRP A 63 8.08 0.10 0.05
N PRO A 64 8.82 0.10 1.19
CA PRO A 64 8.53 1.02 2.30
C PRO A 64 8.58 2.50 1.88
N GLN A 65 9.34 2.83 0.84
CA GLN A 65 9.42 4.18 0.27
C GLN A 65 8.13 4.66 -0.38
N ARG A 66 7.14 3.78 -0.59
CA ARG A 66 5.82 4.07 -1.16
C ARG A 66 4.76 4.29 -0.09
N VAL A 67 5.06 4.03 1.19
CA VAL A 67 4.08 4.11 2.28
C VAL A 67 4.41 5.27 3.22
N ASN A 68 3.42 6.13 3.46
CA ASN A 68 3.49 7.12 4.53
C ASN A 68 3.16 6.44 5.86
N LEU A 69 4.20 6.05 6.59
CA LEU A 69 4.12 5.64 7.99
C LEU A 69 3.87 6.89 8.85
N ARG A 70 2.65 7.43 8.81
CA ARG A 70 2.31 8.56 9.69
C ARG A 70 2.10 8.04 11.11
N ASN A 71 3.20 7.81 11.82
CA ASN A 71 3.22 7.78 13.27
C ASN A 71 3.04 9.23 13.71
N THR A 72 1.80 9.74 13.71
CA THR A 72 1.55 11.00 14.41
C THR A 72 1.96 10.73 15.85
N PRO A 73 2.96 11.43 16.42
CA PRO A 73 3.26 11.26 17.83
C PRO A 73 1.96 11.50 18.57
N ARG A 74 1.53 10.54 19.39
CA ARG A 74 0.49 10.87 20.35
C ARG A 74 1.02 12.07 21.14
N SER A 75 0.16 13.02 21.46
CA SER A 75 0.53 14.20 22.23
C SER A 75 1.16 13.88 23.60
N ASP A 76 1.11 12.62 24.04
CA ASP A 76 1.74 12.08 25.24
C ASP A 76 3.21 11.61 25.05
N GLN A 77 3.69 11.43 23.81
CA GLN A 77 5.03 10.90 23.51
C GLN A 77 6.11 11.96 23.29
N ALA A 78 5.75 13.23 23.18
CA ALA A 78 6.72 14.33 23.03
C ALA A 78 7.60 14.55 24.28
N SER A 79 7.18 14.03 25.44
CA SER A 79 7.83 14.27 26.73
C SER A 79 8.93 13.25 27.06
N THR A 80 8.94 12.08 26.43
CA THR A 80 9.83 10.97 26.81
C THR A 80 11.21 11.06 26.14
N ASP A 81 11.29 11.68 24.96
CA ASP A 81 12.56 11.82 24.22
C ASP A 81 13.52 12.86 24.83
N LEU A 82 13.00 13.81 25.63
CA LEU A 82 13.82 14.85 26.28
C LEU A 82 14.59 14.35 27.53
N LEU A 83 14.29 13.14 28.02
CA LEU A 83 14.92 12.58 29.22
C LEU A 83 16.07 11.61 28.92
N LEU A 84 16.27 11.20 27.66
CA LEU A 84 17.31 10.25 27.26
C LEU A 84 18.53 10.91 26.59
N THR A 85 18.58 12.25 26.53
CA THR A 85 19.72 13.01 25.98
C THR A 85 20.40 13.93 27.02
N ARG A 86 20.26 13.63 28.31
CA ARG A 86 21.02 14.30 29.39
C ARG A 86 21.86 13.31 30.17
#